data_AF-A0A1E8UD93-F1
#
_entry.id   AF-A0A1E8UD93-F1
#
_cell.length_a   1.000
_cell.length_b   1.000
_cell.length_c   1.000
_cell.angle_alpha   90.00
_cell.angle_beta   90.00
_cell.angle_gamma   90.00
#
_symmetry.space_group_name_H-M   'P 1'
#
loop_
_entity.id
_entity.type
_entity.pdbx_description
1 polymer ?
#
loop_
_entity_poly.entity_id
_entity_poly.type
_entity_poly.pdbx_seq_one_letter_code
_entity_poly.pdbx_strand_id
1 'polypeptide(L)' 'MINDEEYVHCPVCGTLTAVYDICDHCNWQNTGETNIDGGPNKMTLVEAKQAYAMGEPIK' A
#
# COMPACT_ATOMS: atom_id res chain seq x y z
N MET A 1 -13.58 2.59 11.02
CA MET A 1 -14.25 3.63 10.23
C MET A 1 -13.89 4.99 10.80
N ILE A 2 -13.30 5.87 10.01
CA ILE A 2 -13.11 7.30 10.34
C ILE A 2 -13.80 8.04 9.20
N ASN A 3 -14.75 8.94 9.49
CA ASN A 3 -15.51 9.67 8.46
C ASN A 3 -16.13 8.76 7.38
N ASP A 4 -16.73 7.63 7.80
CA ASP A 4 -17.35 6.64 6.90
C ASP A 4 -16.41 5.91 5.93
N GLU A 5 -15.09 6.08 6.09
CA GLU A 5 -14.06 5.34 5.35
C GLU A 5 -13.45 4.22 6.20
N GLU A 6 -13.16 3.10 5.56
CA GLU A 6 -12.44 1.97 6.17
C GLU A 6 -10.92 2.19 6.04
N TYR A 7 -10.17 1.83 7.08
CA TYR A 7 -8.73 2.04 7.13
C TYR A 7 -8.02 0.72 7.44
N VAL A 8 -6.86 0.51 6.81
CA VAL A 8 -5.96 -0.61 7.03
C VAL A 8 -4.54 -0.13 7.24
N HIS A 9 -3.69 -0.96 7.82
CA HIS A 9 -2.25 -0.69 7.80
C HIS A 9 -1.69 -1.03 6.43
N CYS A 10 -1.01 -0.06 5.81
CA CYS A 10 -0.30 -0.27 4.56
C CYS A 10 0.61 -1.49 4.70
N PRO A 11 0.48 -2.50 3.82
CA PRO A 11 1.23 -3.74 3.96
C PRO A 11 2.73 -3.56 3.68
N VAL A 12 3.13 -2.42 3.11
CA VAL A 12 4.53 -2.10 2.79
C VAL A 12 5.21 -1.40 3.96
N CYS A 13 4.65 -0.28 4.44
CA CYS A 13 5.31 0.59 5.41
C CYS A 13 4.61 0.67 6.78
N GLY A 14 3.45 0.04 6.94
CA GLY A 14 2.68 0.03 8.19
C GLY A 14 1.89 1.32 8.48
N THR A 15 1.97 2.34 7.62
CA THR A 15 1.20 3.58 7.78
C THR A 15 -0.30 3.30 7.66
N LEU A 16 -1.12 3.90 8.53
CA LEU A 16 -2.57 3.79 8.44
C LEU A 16 -3.04 4.52 7.18
N THR A 17 -3.83 3.85 6.35
CA THR A 17 -4.25 4.33 5.02
C THR A 17 -5.67 3.89 4.76
N ALA A 18 -6.43 4.69 4.00
CA ALA A 18 -7.77 4.30 3.61
C ALA A 18 -7.71 3.06 2.70
N VAL A 19 -8.73 2.21 2.83
CA VAL A 19 -8.95 1.05 1.97
C VAL A 19 -9.23 1.54 0.54
N TYR A 20 -8.63 0.88 -0.45
CA TYR A 20 -8.70 1.26 -1.87
C TYR A 20 -8.07 2.62 -2.21
N ASP A 21 -7.17 3.13 -1.36
CA ASP A 21 -6.46 4.39 -1.55
C ASP A 21 -4.92 4.20 -1.64
N ILE A 22 -4.25 5.26 -2.06
CA ILE A 22 -2.79 5.36 -2.17
C ILE A 22 -2.21 5.73 -0.81
N CYS A 23 -1.23 4.97 -0.33
CA CYS A 23 -0.55 5.29 0.91
C CYS A 23 0.28 6.57 0.75
N ASP A 24 -0.07 7.63 1.48
CA ASP A 24 0.63 8.93 1.47
C ASP A 24 2.13 8.86 1.83
N HIS A 25 2.57 7.79 2.48
CA HIS A 25 3.95 7.64 2.91
C HIS A 25 4.84 6.94 1.88
N CYS A 26 4.36 5.83 1.29
CA CYS A 26 5.18 5.00 0.41
C CYS A 26 4.64 4.89 -1.04
N ASN A 27 3.47 5.47 -1.31
CA ASN A 27 2.77 5.42 -2.60
C ASN A 27 2.26 4.03 -3.04
N TRP A 28 2.26 3.04 -2.15
CA TRP A 28 1.60 1.75 -2.43
C TRP A 28 0.09 1.95 -2.57
N GLN A 29 -0.50 1.41 -3.65
CA GLN A 29 -1.94 1.46 -3.87
C GLN A 29 -2.60 0.28 -3.15
N ASN A 30 -3.31 0.55 -2.06
CA ASN A 30 -3.94 -0.51 -1.27
C ASN A 30 -5.15 -1.07 -2.01
N THR A 31 -5.31 -2.39 -1.97
CA THR A 31 -6.47 -3.07 -2.57
C THR A 31 -7.42 -3.63 -1.51
N GLY A 32 -7.42 -3.03 -0.31
CA GLY A 32 -8.20 -3.47 0.86
C GLY A 32 -7.42 -4.36 1.82
N GLU A 33 -8.15 -5.09 2.67
CA GLU A 33 -7.58 -5.98 3.71
C GLU A 33 -6.68 -7.07 3.09
N THR A 34 -7.12 -7.66 1.98
CA THR A 34 -6.32 -8.59 1.19
C THR A 34 -5.65 -7.83 0.05
N ASN A 35 -4.32 -7.77 0.07
CA ASN A 35 -3.56 -7.15 -1.01
C ASN A 35 -3.44 -8.08 -2.21
N ILE A 36 -3.72 -7.55 -3.40
CA ILE A 36 -3.68 -8.28 -4.67
C ILE A 36 -2.47 -7.80 -5.48
N ASP A 37 -1.61 -8.74 -5.86
CA ASP A 37 -0.45 -8.46 -6.70
C ASP A 37 -0.85 -8.16 -8.15
N GLY A 38 -0.17 -7.20 -8.77
CA GLY A 38 -0.30 -6.89 -10.20
C GLY A 38 -1.59 -6.17 -10.62
N GLY A 39 -2.42 -5.74 -9.68
CA GLY A 39 -3.58 -4.87 -9.94
C GLY A 39 -3.16 -3.46 -10.41
N PRO A 40 -3.62 -2.38 -9.77
CA PRO A 40 -3.17 -1.03 -10.10
C PRO A 40 -1.66 -0.78 -9.88
N ASN A 41 -1.01 -1.60 -9.04
CA ASN A 41 0.43 -1.55 -8.79
C ASN A 41 1.22 -2.19 -9.93
N LYS A 42 2.37 -1.62 -10.30
CA LYS A 42 3.25 -2.14 -11.37
C LYS A 42 4.27 -3.16 -10.87
N MET A 43 4.27 -3.42 -9.56
CA MET A 43 5.12 -4.39 -8.89
C MET A 43 4.31 -5.21 -7.89
N THR A 44 4.83 -6.37 -7.53
CA THR A 44 4.31 -7.22 -6.46
C THR A 44 4.48 -6.57 -5.09
N LEU A 45 3.70 -6.99 -4.11
CA LEU A 45 3.85 -6.55 -2.73
C LEU A 45 5.24 -6.88 -2.17
N VAL A 46 5.84 -7.98 -2.62
CA VAL A 46 7.20 -8.37 -2.22
C VAL A 46 8.23 -7.38 -2.76
N GLU A 47 8.16 -7.04 -4.05
CA GLU A 47 9.03 -6.04 -4.66
C GLU A 47 8.86 -4.66 -4.02
N ALA A 48 7.62 -4.26 -3.71
CA ALA A 48 7.34 -3.00 -3.02
C ALA A 48 7.96 -2.93 -1.61
N LYS A 49 7.88 -4.03 -0.84
CA LYS A 49 8.55 -4.13 0.47
C LYS A 49 10.06 -4.04 0.34
N GLN A 50 10.65 -4.68 -0.67
CA GLN A 50 12.08 -4.60 -0.94
C GLN A 50 12.50 -3.19 -1.34
N ALA A 51 11.77 -2.56 -2.26
CA ALA A 51 12.02 -1.19 -2.68
C ALA A 51 11.97 -0.22 -1.50
N TYR A 52 10.92 -0.32 -0.66
CA TYR A 52 10.80 0.48 0.56
C TYR A 52 11.98 0.29 1.53
N ALA A 53 12.41 -0.95 1.76
CA ALA A 53 13.55 -1.25 2.62
C ALA A 53 14.88 -0.71 2.08
N MET A 54 15.01 -0.59 0.75
CA MET A 54 16.18 -0.02 0.09
C MET A 54 16.11 1.51 -0.09
N GLY A 55 14.97 2.15 0.23
CA GLY A 55 14.73 3.57 -0.06
C GLY A 55 14.49 3.86 -1.55
N GLU A 56 14.15 2.84 -2.33
CA GLU A 56 13.86 2.94 -3.76
C GLU A 56 12.39 3.29 -4.02
N PRO A 57 12.06 3.92 -5.16
CA PRO A 57 10.68 4.27 -5.50
C PRO A 57 9.78 3.05 -5.73
N ILE A 58 8.57 3.10 -5.15
CA ILE A 58 7.47 2.16 -5.43
C ILE A 58 6.71 2.63 -6.68
N LYS A 59 6.23 1.70 -7.53
CA LYS A 59 5.65 1.98 -8.86
C LYS A 59 4.38 1.19 -9.15
#